data_AF-A0A7L1XDG5-F1
#
_entry.id   AF-A0A7L1XDG5-F1
#
_cell.length_a   1.000
_cell.length_b   1.000
_cell.length_c   1.000
_cell.angle_alpha   90.00
_cell.angle_beta   90.00
_cell.angle_gamma   90.00
#
_symmetry.space_group_name_H-M   'P 1'
#
loop_
_entity.id
_entity.type
_entity.pdbx_description
1 polymer ?
#
loop_
_entity_poly.entity_id
_entity_poly.type
_entity_poly.pdbx_seq_one_letter_code
_entity_poly.pdbx_strand_id
1 'polypeptide(L)'
;PPVILLLHEAIPQHFWCIPFSVDGNPVPTIRWLFNGSALAEGQYIHTRIVEYEPNSTVLHGCLQLNRPTHVNNGNYTLLVRNPLGSAARTPPGGWDKPFGDSPTRAKRGLGEGTLGDPNLLSHPCCSQVSVAVALAVFACLFLSVMLILLNKCGRRSKFGI
;
A
#
# COMPACT_ATOMS: atom_id res chain seq x y z
N PRO A 1 -47.40 15.26 10.64
CA PRO A 1 -46.42 15.30 9.52
C PRO A 1 -45.00 15.15 10.10
N PRO A 2 -44.04 14.49 9.41
CA PRO A 2 -42.67 14.39 9.91
C PRO A 2 -41.97 15.75 9.89
N VAL A 3 -41.16 16.05 10.92
CA VAL A 3 -40.38 17.29 11.04
C VAL A 3 -38.96 16.92 11.46
N ILE A 4 -37.98 17.44 10.72
CA ILE A 4 -36.57 17.31 11.09
C ILE A 4 -36.28 18.32 12.18
N LEU A 5 -35.93 17.84 13.37
CA LEU A 5 -35.66 18.70 14.53
C LEU A 5 -34.23 19.25 14.53
N LEU A 6 -33.26 18.49 13.99
CA LEU A 6 -31.86 18.85 13.98
C LEU A 6 -31.09 18.06 12.92
N LEU A 7 -30.23 18.74 12.17
CA LEU A 7 -29.27 18.15 11.25
C LEU A 7 -27.93 18.87 11.45
N HIS A 8 -26.89 18.13 11.80
CA HIS A 8 -25.55 18.67 12.02
C HIS A 8 -24.66 18.48 10.80
N GLU A 9 -23.54 19.21 10.79
CA GLU A 9 -22.47 18.99 9.83
C GLU A 9 -21.85 17.60 9.98
N ALA A 10 -21.20 17.14 8.91
CA ALA A 10 -20.52 15.85 8.91
C ALA A 10 -19.34 15.85 9.89
N ILE A 11 -19.35 14.91 10.84
CA ILE A 11 -18.26 14.77 11.82
C ILE A 11 -17.30 13.67 11.34
N PRO A 12 -16.00 13.96 11.17
CA PRO A 12 -15.03 12.95 10.79
C PRO A 12 -14.89 11.91 11.91
N GLN A 13 -15.04 10.65 11.55
CA GLN A 13 -14.82 9.54 12.48
C GLN A 13 -13.51 8.84 12.14
N HIS A 14 -12.73 8.52 13.16
CA HIS A 14 -11.45 7.82 13.01
C HIS A 14 -11.67 6.31 13.08
N PHE A 15 -11.93 5.70 11.93
CA PHE A 15 -11.96 4.24 11.80
C PHE A 15 -10.77 3.78 10.96
N TRP A 16 -10.24 2.60 11.29
CA TRP A 16 -9.21 1.92 10.51
C TRP A 16 -9.76 0.56 10.06
N CYS A 17 -9.36 0.13 8.87
CA CYS A 17 -9.68 -1.20 8.34
C CYS A 17 -8.37 -1.92 7.99
N ILE A 18 -8.24 -3.16 8.46
CA ILE A 18 -7.29 -4.13 7.91
C ILE A 18 -8.08 -5.01 6.93
N PRO A 19 -7.98 -4.78 5.61
CA PRO A 19 -8.82 -5.45 4.62
C PRO A 19 -8.36 -6.90 4.41
N PHE A 20 -9.31 -7.78 4.11
CA PHE A 20 -9.04 -9.16 3.75
C PHE A 20 -10.05 -9.68 2.72
N SER A 21 -9.61 -10.71 2.00
CA SER A 21 -10.44 -11.55 1.14
C SER A 21 -10.16 -13.00 1.49
N VAL A 22 -11.21 -13.76 1.76
CA VAL A 22 -11.09 -15.18 2.12
C VAL A 22 -12.00 -15.99 1.23
N ASP A 23 -11.51 -17.12 0.74
CA ASP A 23 -12.25 -18.04 -0.09
C ASP A 23 -12.40 -19.38 0.63
N GLY A 24 -13.52 -20.07 0.41
CA GLY A 24 -13.75 -21.40 0.95
C GLY A 24 -15.21 -21.86 0.86
N ASN A 25 -15.38 -23.13 0.51
CA ASN A 25 -16.67 -23.82 0.53
C ASN A 25 -16.52 -25.19 1.22
N PRO A 26 -17.16 -25.45 2.39
CA PRO A 26 -18.07 -24.57 3.14
C PRO A 26 -17.41 -23.28 3.61
N VAL A 27 -18.23 -22.24 3.83
CA VAL A 27 -17.82 -20.90 4.28
C VAL A 27 -16.90 -21.01 5.51
N PRO A 28 -15.69 -20.42 5.47
CA PRO A 28 -14.75 -20.56 6.57
C PRO A 28 -15.12 -19.68 7.76
N THR A 29 -14.80 -20.18 8.95
CA THR A 29 -14.78 -19.37 10.18
C THR A 29 -13.58 -18.45 10.19
N ILE A 30 -13.76 -17.20 10.59
CA ILE A 30 -12.73 -16.17 10.68
C ILE A 30 -12.39 -15.91 12.15
N ARG A 31 -11.10 -15.84 12.47
CA ARG A 31 -10.55 -15.43 13.77
C ARG A 31 -9.30 -14.60 13.58
N TRP A 32 -8.90 -13.87 14.61
CA TRP A 32 -7.70 -13.05 14.60
C TRP A 32 -6.76 -13.38 15.75
N LEU A 33 -5.47 -13.25 15.49
CA LEU A 33 -4.46 -13.10 16.53
C LEU A 33 -3.93 -11.67 16.53
N PHE A 34 -3.62 -11.15 17.71
CA PHE A 34 -2.86 -9.93 17.92
C PHE A 34 -1.58 -10.29 18.67
N ASN A 35 -0.42 -10.04 18.05
CA ASN A 35 0.90 -10.41 18.56
C ASN A 35 0.98 -11.89 18.99
N GLY A 36 0.37 -12.78 18.20
CA GLY A 36 0.36 -14.23 18.43
C GLY A 36 -0.68 -14.73 19.43
N SER A 37 -1.37 -13.84 20.16
CA SER A 37 -2.44 -14.20 21.10
C SER A 37 -3.81 -14.01 20.47
N ALA A 38 -4.83 -14.79 20.89
CA ALA A 38 -6.18 -14.65 20.36
C ALA A 38 -6.71 -13.22 20.59
N LEU A 39 -7.15 -12.56 19.51
CA LEU A 39 -7.75 -11.23 19.59
C LEU A 39 -9.21 -11.37 20.02
N ALA A 40 -9.56 -10.75 21.14
CA ALA A 40 -10.94 -10.64 21.58
C ALA A 40 -11.64 -9.50 20.84
N GLU A 41 -12.64 -9.84 20.02
CA GLU A 41 -13.47 -8.85 19.33
C GLU A 41 -14.51 -8.22 20.28
N GLY A 42 -14.91 -6.99 19.99
CA GLY A 42 -15.89 -6.23 20.75
C GLY A 42 -16.33 -4.97 20.00
N GLN A 43 -16.87 -3.99 20.71
CA GLN A 43 -17.45 -2.79 20.08
C GLN A 43 -16.40 -1.95 19.30
N TYR A 44 -15.15 -1.93 19.77
CA TYR A 44 -14.09 -1.09 19.18
C TYR A 44 -13.25 -1.81 18.14
N ILE A 45 -13.10 -3.13 18.25
CA ILE A 45 -12.34 -3.95 17.32
C ILE A 45 -13.20 -5.15 16.93
N HIS A 46 -13.66 -5.21 15.69
CA HIS A 46 -14.50 -6.31 15.22
C HIS A 46 -14.34 -6.55 13.73
N THR A 47 -14.60 -7.78 13.33
CA THR A 47 -14.63 -8.19 11.93
C THR A 47 -15.96 -7.76 11.32
N ARG A 48 -15.88 -7.07 10.17
CA ARG A 48 -17.04 -6.70 9.36
C ARG A 48 -16.86 -7.25 7.94
N ILE A 49 -17.81 -8.06 7.50
CA ILE A 49 -17.93 -8.44 6.09
C ILE A 49 -18.57 -7.28 5.35
N VAL A 50 -17.90 -6.77 4.31
CA VAL A 50 -18.28 -5.54 3.59
C VAL A 50 -19.11 -5.88 2.36
N GLU A 51 -18.69 -6.91 1.62
CA GLU A 51 -19.34 -7.31 0.37
C GLU A 51 -19.60 -8.81 0.36
N TYR A 52 -20.81 -9.17 -0.06
CA TYR A 52 -21.20 -10.53 -0.41
C TYR A 52 -21.54 -10.52 -1.89
N GLU A 53 -20.67 -11.12 -2.70
CA GLU A 53 -20.92 -11.24 -4.13
C GLU A 53 -21.78 -12.49 -4.39
N PRO A 54 -22.98 -12.36 -4.98
CA PRO A 54 -23.86 -13.49 -5.21
C PRO A 54 -23.20 -14.51 -6.14
N ASN A 55 -23.28 -15.79 -5.78
CA ASN A 55 -22.59 -16.92 -6.43
C ASN A 55 -21.06 -16.95 -6.29
N SER A 56 -20.47 -16.07 -5.47
CA SER A 56 -19.07 -16.16 -5.08
C SER A 56 -18.93 -16.91 -3.76
N THR A 57 -17.82 -17.62 -3.60
CA THR A 57 -17.37 -18.22 -2.34
C THR A 57 -16.39 -17.31 -1.60
N VAL A 58 -16.00 -16.20 -2.23
CA VAL A 58 -15.10 -15.21 -1.68
C VAL A 58 -15.88 -14.23 -0.79
N LEU A 59 -15.38 -14.03 0.42
CA LEU A 59 -15.85 -13.02 1.35
C LEU A 59 -14.84 -11.87 1.43
N HIS A 60 -15.32 -10.66 1.23
CA HIS A 60 -14.52 -9.44 1.42
C HIS A 60 -14.89 -8.78 2.73
N GLY A 61 -13.89 -8.46 3.54
CA GLY A 61 -14.11 -7.89 4.86
C GLY A 61 -12.96 -7.02 5.35
N CYS A 62 -13.18 -6.47 6.54
CA CYS A 62 -12.24 -5.65 7.27
C CYS A 62 -12.23 -6.08 8.74
N LEU A 63 -11.06 -6.19 9.36
CA LEU A 63 -10.98 -5.98 10.80
C LEU A 63 -11.07 -4.47 11.03
N GLN A 64 -12.19 -4.02 11.60
CA GLN A 64 -12.43 -2.61 11.88
C GLN A 64 -11.88 -2.26 13.27
N LEU A 65 -11.15 -1.15 13.35
CA LEU A 65 -10.68 -0.57 14.59
C LEU A 65 -11.24 0.85 14.72
N ASN A 66 -12.06 1.09 15.73
CA ASN A 66 -12.64 2.39 16.04
C ASN A 66 -11.73 3.15 17.01
N ARG A 67 -11.20 4.30 16.56
CA ARG A 67 -10.30 5.18 17.31
C ARG A 67 -9.13 4.43 17.97
N PRO A 68 -8.34 3.61 17.23
CA PRO A 68 -7.21 2.89 17.81
C PRO A 68 -6.13 3.84 18.32
N THR A 69 -5.46 3.42 19.40
CA THR A 69 -4.31 4.08 20.03
C THR A 69 -3.03 3.25 19.86
N HIS A 70 -1.89 3.73 20.35
CA HIS A 70 -0.58 3.06 20.13
C HIS A 70 -0.53 1.66 20.74
N VAL A 71 -1.40 1.36 21.71
CA VAL A 71 -1.56 0.03 22.29
C VAL A 71 -2.12 -0.99 21.29
N ASN A 72 -2.74 -0.53 20.20
CA ASN A 72 -3.28 -1.36 19.14
C ASN A 72 -2.27 -1.63 18.02
N ASN A 73 -1.07 -1.04 18.08
CA ASN A 73 -0.02 -1.32 17.12
C ASN A 73 0.55 -2.73 17.32
N GLY A 74 0.78 -3.45 16.23
CA GLY A 74 1.36 -4.80 16.28
C GLY A 74 0.96 -5.69 15.12
N ASN A 75 1.25 -6.98 15.26
CA ASN A 75 1.02 -7.98 14.24
C ASN A 75 -0.37 -8.59 14.36
N TYR A 76 -1.22 -8.30 13.38
CA TYR A 76 -2.55 -8.90 13.24
C TYR A 76 -2.48 -10.09 12.29
N THR A 77 -2.80 -11.28 12.76
CA THR A 77 -2.83 -12.50 11.93
C THR A 77 -4.27 -12.94 11.73
N LEU A 78 -4.73 -12.97 10.49
CA LEU A 78 -6.01 -13.55 10.10
C LEU A 78 -5.88 -15.08 10.11
N LEU A 79 -6.79 -15.76 10.79
CA LEU A 79 -6.93 -17.21 10.81
C LEU A 79 -8.27 -17.58 10.18
N VAL A 80 -8.24 -18.45 9.18
CA VAL A 80 -9.45 -19.01 8.56
C VAL A 80 -9.46 -20.53 8.65
N ARG A 81 -10.63 -21.11 8.93
CA ARG A 81 -10.79 -22.55 9.04
C ARG A 81 -12.16 -23.03 8.59
N ASN A 82 -12.19 -24.11 7.83
CA ASN A 82 -13.37 -24.89 7.49
C ASN A 82 -13.08 -26.41 7.67
N PRO A 83 -14.03 -27.33 7.36
CA PRO A 83 -13.78 -28.76 7.48
C PRO A 83 -12.68 -29.30 6.55
N LEU A 84 -12.36 -28.59 5.47
CA LEU A 84 -11.36 -29.01 4.47
C LEU A 84 -9.94 -28.54 4.82
N GLY A 85 -9.79 -27.55 5.71
CA GLY A 85 -8.47 -27.08 6.13
C GLY A 85 -8.47 -25.74 6.85
N SER A 86 -7.29 -25.15 6.95
CA SER A 86 -7.06 -23.84 7.57
C SER A 86 -5.94 -23.08 6.89
N ALA A 87 -6.03 -21.75 6.91
CA ALA A 87 -4.96 -20.85 6.47
C ALA A 87 -4.77 -19.71 7.47
N ALA A 88 -3.56 -19.16 7.50
CA ALA A 88 -3.19 -18.05 8.36
C ALA A 88 -2.34 -17.04 7.59
N ARG A 89 -2.59 -15.74 7.78
CA ARG A 89 -1.78 -14.69 7.15
C ARG A 89 -1.67 -13.43 8.00
N THR A 90 -0.45 -12.91 8.11
CA THR A 90 -0.14 -11.62 8.73
C THR A 90 0.24 -10.63 7.62
N PRO A 91 -0.30 -9.40 7.60
CA PRO A 91 0.16 -8.36 6.69
C PRO A 91 1.67 -8.09 6.87
N PRO A 92 2.43 -7.88 5.78
CA PRO A 92 3.85 -7.59 5.86
C PRO A 92 4.09 -6.27 6.63
N GLY A 93 5.01 -6.30 7.59
CA GLY A 93 5.36 -5.13 8.40
C GLY A 93 4.43 -4.83 9.58
N GLY A 94 3.40 -5.66 9.82
CA GLY A 94 2.44 -5.41 10.90
C GLY A 94 1.51 -4.24 10.63
N TRP A 95 0.64 -3.93 11.60
CA TRP A 95 -0.18 -2.72 11.56
C TRP A 95 0.37 -1.72 12.58
N ASP A 96 0.94 -0.63 12.07
CA ASP A 96 1.39 0.50 12.87
C ASP A 96 0.61 1.74 12.47
N LYS A 97 -0.14 2.31 13.42
CA LYS A 97 -0.64 3.66 13.25
C LYS A 97 0.48 4.64 13.63
N PRO A 98 0.83 5.59 12.75
CA PRO A 98 1.73 6.67 13.12
C PRO A 98 0.98 7.57 14.09
N PHE A 99 1.26 7.43 15.38
CA PHE A 99 0.83 8.43 16.36
C PHE A 99 1.67 9.68 16.11
N GLY A 100 0.99 10.79 15.86
CA GLY A 100 1.61 12.08 15.65
C GLY A 100 2.26 12.57 16.94
N ASP A 101 3.48 12.11 17.20
CA ASP A 101 4.35 12.70 18.22
C ASP A 101 5.39 13.57 17.52
N SER A 102 5.04 14.86 17.35
CA SER A 102 5.93 16.02 17.37
C SER A 102 7.09 16.10 16.33
N PRO A 103 7.58 17.28 15.92
CA PRO A 103 8.65 17.42 14.93
C PRO A 103 10.05 17.03 15.45
N THR A 104 10.18 16.13 16.44
CA THR A 104 11.45 15.86 17.13
C THR A 104 12.13 14.55 16.74
N ARG A 105 11.65 13.82 15.73
CA ARG A 105 12.44 12.74 15.08
C ARG A 105 13.04 13.14 13.73
N ALA A 106 13.22 14.45 13.50
CA ALA A 106 14.28 14.94 12.64
C ALA A 106 15.47 15.29 13.54
N LYS A 107 16.64 14.69 13.29
CA LYS A 107 17.93 14.86 14.02
C LYS A 107 18.21 13.87 15.16
N ARG A 108 18.44 12.62 14.80
CA ARG A 108 19.48 11.77 15.41
C ARG A 108 19.94 10.77 14.34
N GLY A 109 21.14 10.80 13.79
CA GLY A 109 22.31 11.60 14.13
C GLY A 109 23.16 11.92 12.90
N LEU A 110 23.82 13.07 12.98
CA LEU A 110 25.06 13.31 12.27
C LEU A 110 26.12 12.42 12.95
N GLY A 111 26.23 11.19 12.49
CA GLY A 111 27.40 10.36 12.71
C GLY A 111 28.32 10.56 11.52
N GLU A 112 29.28 11.46 11.65
CA GLU A 112 30.51 11.37 10.87
C GLU A 112 31.19 10.05 11.22
N GLY A 113 31.28 9.16 10.23
CA GLY A 113 31.77 7.80 10.40
C GLY A 113 31.81 7.08 9.07
N THR A 114 32.96 7.22 8.42
CA THR A 114 33.42 6.57 7.19
C THR A 114 33.14 5.06 7.10
N LEU A 115 32.97 4.60 5.85
CA LEU A 115 33.27 3.26 5.31
C LEU A 115 32.09 2.31 5.02
N GLY A 116 31.64 2.34 3.76
CA GLY A 116 31.43 1.15 2.93
C GLY A 116 30.16 0.32 3.09
N ASP A 117 29.13 0.61 2.29
CA ASP A 117 28.33 -0.41 1.59
C ASP A 117 27.50 0.23 0.45
N PRO A 118 27.69 -0.10 -0.84
CA PRO A 118 27.01 0.60 -1.94
C PRO A 118 25.64 0.02 -2.34
N ASN A 119 24.99 -0.87 -1.57
CA ASN A 119 23.92 -1.71 -2.14
C ASN A 119 22.54 -1.71 -1.48
N LEU A 120 22.13 -0.67 -0.77
CA LEU A 120 20.75 -0.58 -0.27
C LEU A 120 20.22 0.85 -0.36
N LEU A 121 19.50 1.18 -1.45
CA LEU A 121 18.45 2.21 -1.52
C LEU A 121 17.84 2.35 -2.93
N SER A 122 17.39 1.26 -3.54
CA SER A 122 16.45 1.32 -4.67
C SER A 122 15.02 1.39 -4.13
N HIS A 123 14.63 2.57 -3.64
CA HIS A 123 13.23 2.88 -3.35
C HIS A 123 12.40 2.84 -4.65
N PRO A 124 11.24 2.17 -4.68
CA PRO A 124 10.39 2.08 -5.87
C PRO A 124 9.81 3.42 -6.35
N CYS A 125 9.96 4.50 -5.56
CA CYS A 125 9.63 5.87 -5.98
C CYS A 125 10.74 6.52 -6.84
N CYS A 126 12.00 6.16 -6.64
CA CYS A 126 13.14 6.73 -7.39
C CYS A 126 13.35 6.05 -8.75
N SER A 127 12.89 4.81 -8.91
CA SER A 127 13.03 4.05 -10.16
C SER A 127 12.30 4.70 -11.34
N GLN A 128 11.12 5.29 -11.11
CA GLN A 128 10.35 5.88 -12.21
C GLN A 128 11.00 7.16 -12.75
N VAL A 129 11.56 7.99 -11.85
CA VAL A 129 12.30 9.20 -12.24
C VAL A 129 13.59 8.85 -12.98
N SER A 130 14.31 7.82 -12.51
CA SER A 130 15.54 7.37 -13.17
C SER A 130 15.30 6.83 -14.58
N VAL A 131 14.21 6.09 -14.79
CA VAL A 131 13.84 5.57 -16.12
C VAL A 131 13.44 6.72 -17.06
N ALA A 132 12.68 7.70 -16.58
CA ALA A 132 12.29 8.85 -17.39
C ALA A 132 13.49 9.68 -17.88
N VAL A 133 14.47 9.94 -17.00
CA VAL A 133 15.68 10.68 -17.38
C VAL A 133 16.52 9.89 -18.39
N ALA A 134 16.68 8.58 -18.19
CA ALA A 134 17.41 7.73 -19.12
C ALA A 134 16.76 7.70 -20.53
N LEU A 135 15.43 7.60 -20.58
CA LEU A 135 14.67 7.65 -21.84
C LEU A 135 14.80 9.00 -22.54
N ALA A 136 14.76 10.11 -21.79
CA ALA A 136 14.91 11.46 -22.34
C ALA A 136 16.31 11.67 -22.95
N VAL A 137 17.37 11.25 -22.25
CA VAL A 137 18.74 11.35 -22.77
C VAL A 137 18.92 10.49 -24.03
N PHE A 138 18.40 9.26 -24.02
CA PHE A 138 18.46 8.38 -25.19
C PHE A 138 17.73 8.96 -26.41
N ALA A 139 16.52 9.50 -26.20
CA ALA A 139 15.75 10.15 -27.26
C ALA A 139 16.50 11.37 -27.82
N CYS A 140 17.09 12.21 -26.97
CA CYS A 140 17.89 13.36 -27.40
C CYS A 140 19.11 12.94 -28.23
N LEU A 141 19.85 11.91 -27.81
CA LEU A 141 20.99 11.38 -28.55
C LEU A 141 20.56 10.82 -29.91
N PHE A 142 19.51 10.01 -29.95
CA PHE A 142 18.98 9.47 -31.20
C PHE A 142 18.56 10.56 -32.18
N LEU A 143 17.82 11.57 -31.71
CA LEU A 143 17.37 12.69 -32.54
C LEU A 143 18.56 13.51 -33.06
N SER A 144 19.56 13.78 -32.24
CA SER A 144 20.76 14.52 -32.68
C SER A 144 21.56 13.75 -33.73
N VAL A 145 21.75 12.43 -33.56
CA VAL A 145 22.40 11.58 -34.57
C VAL A 145 21.59 11.57 -35.86
N MET A 146 20.27 11.42 -35.80
CA MET A 146 19.41 11.49 -36.99
C MET A 146 19.51 12.84 -37.69
N LEU A 147 19.54 13.94 -36.94
CA LEU A 147 19.69 15.29 -37.50
C LEU A 147 21.05 15.48 -38.18
N ILE A 148 22.12 14.92 -37.60
CA ILE A 148 23.46 14.90 -38.21
C ILE A 148 23.46 14.04 -39.47
N LEU A 149 22.83 12.86 -39.46
CA LEU A 149 22.69 12.00 -40.63
C LEU A 149 21.87 12.67 -41.72
N LEU A 150 20.77 13.34 -41.39
CA LEU A 150 19.96 14.10 -42.34
C LEU A 150 20.73 15.31 -42.90
N ASN A 151 21.53 16.00 -42.10
CA ASN A 151 22.34 17.12 -42.58
C ASN A 151 23.54 16.64 -43.43
N LYS A 152 24.08 15.45 -43.14
CA LYS A 152 25.20 14.83 -43.85
C LYS A 152 24.77 14.07 -45.11
N CYS A 153 23.59 13.46 -45.10
CA CYS A 153 22.98 12.76 -46.24
C CYS A 153 22.12 13.68 -47.11
N GLY A 154 21.52 14.73 -46.55
CA GLY A 154 20.82 15.79 -47.30
C GLY A 154 21.77 16.62 -48.16
N ARG A 155 23.05 16.73 -47.75
CA ARG A 155 24.13 17.24 -48.61
C ARG A 155 24.63 16.24 -49.67
N ARG A 156 24.08 15.02 -49.71
CA ARG A 156 24.36 13.99 -50.73
C ARG A 156 23.09 13.47 -51.42
N SER A 157 22.02 14.26 -51.47
CA SER A 157 20.94 14.05 -52.45
C SER A 157 21.47 14.42 -53.84
N LYS A 158 22.07 13.44 -54.52
CA LYS A 158 22.45 13.53 -55.93
C LYS A 158 21.21 13.16 -56.77
N PHE A 159 20.26 14.08 -56.87
CA PHE A 159 19.37 14.14 -58.04
C PHE A 159 19.86 15.29 -58.91
N GLY A 160 20.80 14.97 -59.79
CA GLY A 160 21.04 15.73 -61.00
C GLY A 160 20.48 14.90 -62.15
N ILE A 161 19.48 15.46 -62.83
CA ILE A 161 19.22 15.24 -64.26
C ILE A 161 20.52 15.33 -65.05
#